data_AF-A0A4R1QJ08-F1
#
_entry.id   AF-A0A4R1QJ08-F1
#
_cell.length_a   1.000
_cell.length_b   1.000
_cell.length_c   1.000
_cell.angle_alpha   90.00
_cell.angle_beta   90.00
_cell.angle_gamma   90.00
#
_symmetry.space_group_name_H-M   'P 1'
#
loop_
_entity.id
_entity.type
_entity.pdbx_description
1 polymer ?
#
loop_
_entity_poly.entity_id
_entity_poly.type
_entity_poly.pdbx_seq_one_letter_code
_entity_poly.pdbx_strand_id
1 'polypeptide(L)'
;MYDSHKFWQDLRLAGGYFDYLDDEDAENQLDAERLKNREEKIKQEEQTEKKTDELIKTERDALLGVSEKLPNEEIIEFIKKNVQDTIEALELVYMFENQKPWYIWPFFSNWNRLSLLLAFYQEEKKFSLTSASFYERLTVYLVKEYSNAGLNCDVSSLVEMFSEFAFDMMENGQTIFSEQGIQNHPTFKHKLETGQIDLLTLLSFPFLVQRGKWYEFRTLAFQVYLSLRKFLQLNEKEKIASYAEFLDLNDCFIDNEHDIWILCSELDLHSFNQYYLIPILKEYLSAVSAKLKGQEADGIA
;
A
#
# COMPACT_ATOMS: atom_id res chain seq x y z
N MET A 1 -77.30 35.88 -50.54
CA MET A 1 -76.46 35.04 -49.67
C MET A 1 -75.22 34.68 -50.48
N TYR A 2 -74.12 35.38 -50.22
CA TYR A 2 -72.83 35.09 -50.85
C TYR A 2 -72.17 33.96 -50.06
N ASP A 3 -71.70 32.95 -50.79
CA ASP A 3 -71.19 31.70 -50.26
C ASP A 3 -69.88 31.93 -49.47
N SER A 4 -69.97 31.79 -48.15
CA SER A 4 -68.86 31.93 -47.20
C SER A 4 -67.68 31.04 -47.57
N HIS A 5 -67.90 29.95 -48.29
CA HIS A 5 -66.86 28.99 -48.64
C HIS A 5 -65.87 29.56 -49.66
N LYS A 6 -66.34 30.44 -50.56
CA LYS A 6 -65.49 31.04 -51.60
C LYS A 6 -64.57 32.13 -51.02
N PHE A 7 -65.07 32.89 -50.04
CA PHE A 7 -64.29 33.89 -49.31
C PHE A 7 -63.10 33.29 -48.57
N TRP A 8 -63.28 32.14 -47.90
CA TRP A 8 -62.18 31.46 -47.20
C TRP A 8 -61.15 30.82 -48.14
N GLN A 9 -61.55 30.47 -49.36
CA GLN A 9 -60.66 29.86 -50.35
C GLN A 9 -59.75 30.92 -50.99
N ASP A 10 -60.30 32.09 -51.32
CA ASP A 10 -59.52 33.20 -51.86
C ASP A 10 -58.55 33.80 -50.81
N LEU A 11 -58.94 33.79 -49.52
CA LEU A 11 -58.06 34.24 -48.43
C LEU A 11 -56.83 33.31 -48.24
N ARG A 12 -56.99 32.00 -48.47
CA ARG A 12 -55.88 31.03 -48.39
C ARG A 12 -54.90 31.16 -49.55
N LEU A 13 -55.40 31.45 -50.75
CA LEU A 13 -54.56 31.62 -51.95
C LEU A 13 -53.73 32.92 -51.91
N ALA A 14 -54.24 33.98 -51.26
CA ALA A 14 -53.49 35.21 -51.05
C ALA A 14 -52.42 35.11 -49.93
N GLY A 15 -52.55 34.12 -49.03
CA GLY A 15 -51.70 33.97 -47.84
C GLY A 15 -50.44 33.12 -48.01
N GLY A 16 -50.17 32.56 -49.20
CA GLY A 16 -48.90 31.88 -49.49
C GLY A 16 -48.58 30.66 -48.64
N TYR A 17 -49.57 29.80 -48.35
CA TYR A 17 -49.32 28.52 -47.68
C TYR A 17 -49.18 27.39 -48.71
N PHE A 18 -47.98 26.82 -48.78
CA PHE A 18 -47.65 25.60 -49.52
C PHE A 18 -48.42 24.40 -48.94
N ASP A 19 -48.93 23.55 -49.83
CA ASP A 19 -49.43 22.21 -49.51
C ASP A 19 -48.29 21.37 -48.92
N TYR A 20 -48.52 20.86 -47.71
CA TYR A 20 -47.73 19.79 -47.12
C TYR A 20 -48.14 18.47 -47.77
N LEU A 21 -47.21 17.86 -48.51
CA LEU A 21 -47.25 16.46 -48.89
C LEU A 21 -45.98 15.79 -48.33
N ASP A 22 -46.20 14.88 -47.38
CA ASP A 22 -45.35 13.79 -46.88
C ASP A 22 -43.84 14.03 -46.71
N ASP A 23 -43.43 14.23 -45.46
CA ASP A 23 -42.05 13.91 -45.00
C ASP A 23 -42.04 13.40 -43.53
N GLU A 24 -43.13 12.76 -43.06
CA GLU A 24 -43.19 12.15 -41.72
C GLU A 24 -42.17 11.02 -41.54
N ASP A 25 -41.80 10.30 -42.61
CA ASP A 25 -40.80 9.23 -42.55
C ASP A 25 -39.37 9.76 -42.40
N ALA A 26 -39.06 10.94 -42.96
CA ALA A 26 -37.74 11.57 -42.84
C ALA A 26 -37.53 12.18 -41.45
N GLU A 27 -38.58 12.78 -40.87
CA GLU A 27 -38.55 13.35 -39.52
C GLU A 27 -38.45 12.25 -38.43
N ASN A 28 -39.18 11.15 -38.59
CA ASN A 28 -39.09 9.98 -37.70
C ASN A 28 -37.72 9.27 -37.77
N GLN A 29 -37.08 9.20 -38.95
CA GLN A 29 -35.74 8.63 -39.10
C GLN A 29 -34.66 9.50 -38.43
N LEU A 30 -34.75 10.82 -38.59
CA LEU A 30 -33.85 11.79 -37.94
C LEU A 30 -33.97 11.73 -36.41
N ASP A 31 -35.18 11.57 -35.88
CA ASP A 31 -35.40 11.45 -34.44
C ASP A 31 -34.92 10.09 -33.88
N ALA A 32 -35.06 8.99 -34.63
CA ALA A 32 -34.51 7.69 -34.25
C ALA A 32 -32.98 7.69 -34.21
N GLU A 33 -32.32 8.36 -35.16
CA GLU A 33 -30.86 8.46 -35.23
C GLU A 33 -30.31 9.38 -34.12
N ARG A 34 -31.02 10.47 -33.80
CA ARG A 34 -30.71 11.33 -32.65
C ARG A 34 -30.87 10.60 -31.31
N LEU A 35 -31.89 9.75 -31.17
CA LEU A 35 -32.10 8.90 -29.99
C LEU A 35 -30.95 7.91 -29.80
N LYS A 36 -30.55 7.19 -30.86
CA LYS A 36 -29.39 6.27 -30.81
C LYS A 36 -28.09 6.98 -30.43
N ASN A 37 -27.82 8.13 -31.04
CA ASN A 37 -26.62 8.92 -30.72
C ASN A 37 -26.63 9.42 -29.26
N ARG A 38 -27.81 9.77 -28.71
CA ARG A 38 -27.95 10.13 -27.30
C ARG A 38 -27.71 8.94 -26.39
N GLU A 39 -28.28 7.78 -26.70
CA GLU A 39 -28.09 6.56 -25.91
C GLU A 39 -26.63 6.10 -25.88
N GLU A 40 -25.94 6.17 -27.02
CA GLU A 40 -24.50 5.86 -27.09
C GLU A 40 -23.66 6.86 -26.29
N LYS A 41 -24.01 8.15 -26.35
CA LYS A 41 -23.32 9.20 -25.60
C LYS A 41 -23.52 9.04 -24.09
N ILE A 42 -24.73 8.72 -23.65
CA ILE A 42 -25.04 8.43 -22.24
C ILE A 42 -24.27 7.19 -21.78
N LYS A 43 -24.23 6.11 -22.58
CA LYS A 43 -23.43 4.92 -22.23
C LYS A 43 -21.94 5.20 -22.14
N GLN A 44 -21.41 6.06 -23.00
CA GLN A 44 -20.02 6.49 -22.92
C GLN A 44 -19.77 7.33 -21.66
N GLU A 45 -20.67 8.28 -21.37
CA GLU A 45 -20.62 9.12 -20.17
C GLU A 45 -20.68 8.28 -18.89
N GLU A 46 -21.58 7.31 -18.79
CA GLU A 46 -21.67 6.36 -17.66
C GLU A 46 -20.42 5.48 -17.52
N GLN A 47 -19.82 5.05 -18.63
CA GLN A 47 -18.56 4.30 -18.60
C GLN A 47 -17.38 5.16 -18.18
N THR A 48 -17.33 6.42 -18.61
CA THR A 48 -16.32 7.36 -18.13
C THR A 48 -16.51 7.70 -16.66
N GLU A 49 -17.75 7.87 -16.20
CA GLU A 49 -18.07 8.14 -14.79
C GLU A 49 -17.67 6.96 -13.89
N LYS A 50 -17.99 5.73 -14.32
CA LYS A 50 -17.51 4.51 -13.63
C LYS A 50 -15.99 4.43 -13.57
N LYS A 51 -15.29 4.73 -14.68
CA LYS A 51 -13.83 4.76 -14.69
C LYS A 51 -13.26 5.84 -13.77
N THR A 52 -13.89 7.01 -13.72
CA THR A 52 -13.47 8.08 -12.81
C THR A 52 -13.73 7.71 -11.36
N ASP A 53 -14.85 7.07 -11.05
CA ASP A 53 -15.18 6.59 -9.71
C ASP A 53 -14.23 5.47 -9.26
N GLU A 54 -13.89 4.54 -10.15
CA GLU A 54 -12.87 3.52 -9.91
C GLU A 54 -11.48 4.14 -9.66
N LEU A 55 -11.10 5.17 -10.44
CA LEU A 55 -9.85 5.89 -10.21
C LEU A 55 -9.86 6.66 -8.89
N ILE A 56 -10.95 7.36 -8.56
CA ILE A 56 -11.10 8.09 -7.30
C ILE A 56 -11.05 7.13 -6.12
N LYS A 57 -11.72 5.98 -6.23
CA LYS A 57 -11.68 4.92 -5.22
C LYS A 57 -10.29 4.35 -5.07
N THR A 58 -9.59 4.07 -6.17
CA THR A 58 -8.21 3.57 -6.14
C THR A 58 -7.27 4.59 -5.50
N GLU A 59 -7.40 5.87 -5.84
CA GLU A 59 -6.58 6.93 -5.28
C GLU A 59 -6.90 7.17 -3.80
N ARG A 60 -8.19 7.06 -3.41
CA ARG A 60 -8.63 7.12 -2.01
C ARG A 60 -8.12 5.93 -1.21
N ASP A 61 -8.23 4.71 -1.73
CA ASP A 61 -7.78 3.49 -1.07
C ASP A 61 -6.25 3.49 -0.96
N ALA A 62 -5.54 4.02 -1.97
CA ALA A 62 -4.11 4.29 -1.90
C ALA A 62 -3.80 5.32 -0.80
N LEU A 63 -4.52 6.45 -0.74
CA LEU A 63 -4.34 7.48 0.30
C LEU A 63 -4.66 6.97 1.72
N LEU A 64 -5.60 6.04 1.86
CA LEU A 64 -6.05 5.50 3.14
C LEU A 64 -5.32 4.21 3.53
N GLY A 65 -4.38 3.71 2.70
CA GLY A 65 -3.69 2.43 2.96
C GLY A 65 -4.64 1.23 3.00
N VAL A 66 -5.84 1.33 2.42
CA VAL A 66 -6.84 0.26 2.43
C VAL A 66 -6.42 -0.77 1.38
N SER A 67 -5.75 -1.83 1.82
CA SER A 67 -5.40 -2.93 0.94
C SER A 67 -6.63 -3.73 0.53
N GLU A 68 -6.77 -4.03 -0.75
CA GLU A 68 -7.73 -4.98 -1.29
C GLU A 68 -7.50 -6.36 -0.66
N LYS A 69 -8.36 -6.78 0.29
CA LYS A 69 -8.22 -8.10 0.92
C LYS A 69 -8.57 -9.18 -0.10
N LEU A 70 -7.58 -9.94 -0.53
CA LEU A 70 -7.79 -11.09 -1.41
C LEU A 70 -8.62 -12.16 -0.67
N PRO A 71 -9.62 -12.79 -1.32
CA PRO A 71 -10.34 -13.91 -0.76
C PRO A 71 -9.40 -15.10 -0.49
N ASN A 72 -9.62 -15.81 0.62
CA ASN A 72 -8.78 -16.94 1.02
C ASN A 72 -8.77 -18.05 -0.04
N GLU A 73 -9.93 -18.34 -0.64
CA GLU A 73 -10.08 -19.35 -1.69
C GLU A 73 -9.22 -18.99 -2.92
N GLU A 74 -9.23 -17.72 -3.33
CA GLU A 74 -8.45 -17.25 -4.46
C GLU A 74 -6.94 -17.27 -4.18
N ILE A 75 -6.52 -16.95 -2.94
CA ILE A 75 -5.12 -17.08 -2.51
C ILE A 75 -4.67 -18.55 -2.62
N ILE A 76 -5.48 -19.49 -2.12
CA ILE A 76 -5.15 -20.92 -2.15
C ILE A 76 -5.07 -21.43 -3.59
N GLU A 77 -6.02 -21.06 -4.44
CA GLU A 77 -5.97 -21.40 -5.87
C GLU A 77 -4.75 -20.80 -6.56
N PHE A 78 -4.39 -19.56 -6.24
CA PHE A 78 -3.22 -18.90 -6.78
C PHE A 78 -1.92 -19.62 -6.38
N ILE A 79 -1.78 -20.01 -5.10
CA ILE A 79 -0.63 -20.79 -4.63
C ILE A 79 -0.53 -22.11 -5.41
N LYS A 80 -1.64 -22.87 -5.51
CA LYS A 80 -1.69 -24.15 -6.22
C LYS A 80 -1.36 -24.05 -7.71
N LYS A 81 -1.69 -22.92 -8.35
CA LYS A 81 -1.46 -22.70 -9.78
C LYS A 81 -0.03 -22.26 -10.10
N ASN A 82 0.60 -21.48 -9.23
CA ASN A 82 1.88 -20.83 -9.50
C ASN A 82 3.09 -21.55 -8.88
N VAL A 83 2.87 -22.46 -7.95
CA VAL A 83 3.94 -23.31 -7.38
C VAL A 83 4.00 -24.62 -8.15
N GLN A 84 5.17 -24.92 -8.73
CA GLN A 84 5.36 -26.11 -9.59
C GLN A 84 5.33 -27.42 -8.80
N ASP A 85 5.90 -27.42 -7.59
CA ASP A 85 5.94 -28.60 -6.73
C ASP A 85 4.67 -28.67 -5.86
N THR A 86 3.99 -29.82 -5.91
CA THR A 86 2.74 -30.04 -5.17
C THR A 86 2.94 -30.04 -3.66
N ILE A 87 4.09 -30.51 -3.16
CA ILE A 87 4.43 -30.51 -1.74
C ILE A 87 4.68 -29.08 -1.27
N GLU A 88 5.47 -28.31 -2.01
CA GLU A 88 5.73 -26.88 -1.71
C GLU A 88 4.41 -26.08 -1.67
N ALA A 89 3.50 -26.34 -2.61
CA ALA A 89 2.18 -25.70 -2.63
C ALA A 89 1.34 -26.04 -1.39
N LEU A 90 1.36 -27.31 -0.96
CA LEU A 90 0.65 -27.76 0.24
C LEU A 90 1.23 -27.15 1.52
N GLU A 91 2.56 -27.03 1.61
CA GLU A 91 3.23 -26.38 2.74
C GLU A 91 2.85 -24.90 2.84
N LEU A 92 2.84 -24.18 1.71
CA LEU A 92 2.44 -22.78 1.65
C LEU A 92 0.98 -22.57 2.05
N VAL A 93 0.07 -23.41 1.55
CA VAL A 93 -1.35 -23.40 1.94
C VAL A 93 -1.49 -23.70 3.44
N TYR A 94 -0.78 -24.71 3.95
CA TYR A 94 -0.81 -25.04 5.37
C TYR A 94 -0.34 -23.88 6.24
N MET A 95 0.72 -23.19 5.86
CA MET A 95 1.23 -22.02 6.58
C MET A 95 0.24 -20.86 6.57
N PHE A 96 -0.37 -20.58 5.40
CA PHE A 96 -1.41 -19.57 5.22
C PHE A 96 -2.64 -19.84 6.11
N GLU A 97 -3.14 -21.08 6.12
CA GLU A 97 -4.36 -21.43 6.84
C GLU A 97 -4.14 -21.59 8.35
N ASN A 98 -3.02 -22.20 8.77
CA ASN A 98 -2.85 -22.72 10.12
C ASN A 98 -1.81 -21.97 10.97
N GLN A 99 -0.67 -21.59 10.39
CA GLN A 99 0.43 -21.00 11.16
C GLN A 99 0.31 -19.48 11.29
N LYS A 100 -0.23 -18.82 10.25
CA LYS A 100 -0.44 -17.36 10.19
C LYS A 100 0.74 -16.55 10.76
N PRO A 101 1.98 -16.73 10.25
CA PRO A 101 3.10 -15.92 10.70
C PRO A 101 2.80 -14.46 10.37
N TRP A 102 2.77 -13.61 11.39
CA TRP A 102 2.36 -12.21 11.26
C TRP A 102 3.18 -11.46 10.20
N TYR A 103 4.49 -11.77 10.09
CA TYR A 103 5.42 -11.10 9.19
C TYR A 103 5.24 -11.46 7.70
N ILE A 104 4.62 -12.60 7.38
CA ILE A 104 4.28 -12.92 5.99
C ILE A 104 2.87 -12.46 5.62
N TRP A 105 2.03 -12.18 6.62
CA TRP A 105 0.62 -11.87 6.39
C TRP A 105 0.37 -10.65 5.48
N PRO A 106 1.15 -9.56 5.58
CA PRO A 106 1.03 -8.43 4.67
C PRO A 106 1.19 -8.78 3.19
N PHE A 107 1.81 -9.93 2.84
CA PHE A 107 1.99 -10.32 1.45
C PHE A 107 0.72 -10.87 0.79
N PHE A 108 -0.27 -11.29 1.57
CA PHE A 108 -1.57 -11.77 1.05
C PHE A 108 -2.56 -10.64 0.73
N SER A 109 -2.13 -9.38 0.90
CA SER A 109 -2.97 -8.20 0.71
C SER A 109 -3.13 -7.72 -0.73
N ASN A 110 -2.44 -8.33 -1.71
CA ASN A 110 -2.68 -8.15 -3.14
C ASN A 110 -1.82 -9.13 -3.96
N TRP A 111 -2.17 -9.27 -5.24
CA TRP A 111 -1.51 -10.19 -6.16
C TRP A 111 -0.01 -9.93 -6.35
N ASN A 112 0.43 -8.67 -6.37
CA ASN A 112 1.83 -8.33 -6.58
C ASN A 112 2.69 -8.77 -5.39
N ARG A 113 2.21 -8.54 -4.17
CA ARG A 113 2.91 -8.98 -2.95
C ARG A 113 2.87 -10.51 -2.82
N LEU A 114 1.75 -11.16 -3.12
CA LEU A 114 1.66 -12.62 -3.09
C LEU A 114 2.61 -13.26 -4.10
N SER A 115 2.68 -12.72 -5.31
CA SER A 115 3.61 -13.16 -6.35
C SER A 115 5.07 -13.04 -5.89
N LEU A 116 5.42 -11.93 -5.24
CA LEU A 116 6.75 -11.75 -4.65
C LEU A 116 7.05 -12.79 -3.57
N LEU A 117 6.11 -13.05 -2.66
CA LEU A 117 6.28 -14.06 -1.61
C LEU A 117 6.53 -15.46 -2.20
N LEU A 118 5.79 -15.82 -3.25
CA LEU A 118 5.97 -17.10 -3.93
C LEU A 118 7.32 -17.20 -4.63
N ALA A 119 7.72 -16.14 -5.36
CA ALA A 119 9.02 -16.11 -6.04
C ALA A 119 10.18 -16.22 -5.04
N PHE A 120 10.08 -15.50 -3.92
CA PHE A 120 11.03 -15.58 -2.81
C PHE A 120 11.08 -17.00 -2.21
N TYR A 121 9.93 -17.61 -1.92
CA TYR A 121 9.87 -18.96 -1.36
C TYR A 121 10.42 -20.02 -2.33
N GLN A 122 10.20 -19.87 -3.63
CA GLN A 122 10.74 -20.78 -4.64
C GLN A 122 12.27 -20.76 -4.70
N GLU A 123 12.90 -19.62 -4.40
CA GLU A 123 14.35 -19.50 -4.33
C GLU A 123 14.91 -19.99 -3.00
N GLU A 124 14.33 -19.57 -1.87
CA GLU A 124 14.84 -19.91 -0.53
C GLU A 124 14.47 -21.34 -0.07
N LYS A 125 13.45 -21.94 -0.67
CA LYS A 125 12.91 -23.29 -0.38
C LYS A 125 12.37 -23.51 1.03
N LYS A 126 12.56 -22.57 1.96
CA LYS A 126 12.03 -22.60 3.33
C LYS A 126 11.82 -21.18 3.83
N PHE A 127 10.78 -20.95 4.63
CA PHE A 127 10.68 -19.72 5.40
C PHE A 127 11.59 -19.75 6.62
N SER A 128 12.10 -18.57 6.97
CA SER A 128 12.84 -18.36 8.21
C SER A 128 11.96 -18.60 9.44
N LEU A 129 12.59 -19.02 10.53
CA LEU A 129 11.91 -19.25 11.81
C LEU A 129 11.51 -17.95 12.52
N THR A 130 12.22 -16.86 12.24
CA THR A 130 12.03 -15.53 12.85
C THR A 130 11.72 -14.49 11.79
N SER A 131 11.01 -13.44 12.20
CA SER A 131 10.65 -12.33 11.32
C SER A 131 11.89 -11.54 10.87
N ALA A 132 12.87 -11.35 11.77
CA ALA A 132 14.14 -10.71 11.48
C ALA A 132 14.91 -11.43 10.36
N SER A 133 15.04 -12.76 10.45
CA SER A 133 15.76 -13.54 9.44
C SER A 133 14.97 -13.62 8.12
N PHE A 134 13.63 -13.57 8.17
CA PHE A 134 12.81 -13.49 6.96
C PHE A 134 13.11 -12.20 6.18
N TYR A 135 13.04 -11.04 6.84
CA TYR A 135 13.25 -9.76 6.17
C TYR A 135 14.70 -9.50 5.76
N GLU A 136 15.67 -10.07 6.48
CA GLU A 136 17.07 -10.10 6.05
C GLU A 136 17.24 -10.85 4.74
N ARG A 137 16.71 -12.07 4.64
CA ARG A 137 16.77 -12.86 3.40
C ARG A 137 15.99 -12.19 2.27
N LEU A 138 14.82 -11.63 2.55
CA LEU A 138 14.03 -10.90 1.58
C LEU A 138 14.82 -9.70 1.02
N THR A 139 15.53 -8.97 1.89
CA THR A 139 16.39 -7.86 1.47
C THR A 139 17.47 -8.33 0.50
N VAL A 140 18.16 -9.43 0.84
CA VAL A 140 19.19 -10.03 -0.03
C VAL A 140 18.60 -10.46 -1.38
N TYR A 141 17.44 -11.13 -1.36
CA TYR A 141 16.72 -11.55 -2.56
C TYR A 141 16.37 -10.37 -3.47
N LEU A 142 15.73 -9.32 -2.94
CA LEU A 142 15.35 -8.13 -3.70
C LEU A 142 16.57 -7.42 -4.30
N VAL A 143 17.66 -7.30 -3.54
CA VAL A 143 18.93 -6.72 -3.98
C VAL A 143 19.56 -7.54 -5.11
N LYS A 144 19.55 -8.86 -5.00
CA LYS A 144 20.10 -9.77 -6.00
C LYS A 144 19.38 -9.64 -7.33
N GLU A 145 18.04 -9.67 -7.31
CA GLU A 145 17.20 -9.50 -8.50
C GLU A 145 17.46 -8.15 -9.18
N TYR A 146 17.61 -7.09 -8.39
CA TYR A 146 17.93 -5.76 -8.91
C TYR A 146 19.34 -5.67 -9.50
N SER A 147 20.34 -6.28 -8.86
CA SER A 147 21.73 -6.28 -9.34
C SER A 147 21.88 -7.05 -10.65
N ASN A 148 21.10 -8.13 -10.82
CA ASN A 148 21.07 -8.91 -12.06
C ASN A 148 20.50 -8.11 -13.25
N ALA A 149 19.79 -7.01 -13.01
CA ALA A 149 19.26 -6.12 -14.05
C ALA A 149 20.35 -5.21 -14.69
N GLY A 150 21.60 -5.30 -14.26
CA GLY A 150 22.75 -4.67 -14.94
C GLY A 150 23.01 -3.20 -14.59
N LEU A 151 22.49 -2.72 -13.45
CA LEU A 151 22.69 -1.35 -12.98
C LEU A 151 24.00 -1.27 -12.16
N ASN A 152 24.95 -0.46 -12.62
CA ASN A 152 26.20 -0.15 -11.91
C ASN A 152 25.97 0.91 -10.82
N CYS A 153 25.18 0.59 -9.80
CA CYS A 153 25.04 1.43 -8.60
C CYS A 153 25.64 0.74 -7.38
N ASP A 154 26.15 1.51 -6.42
CA ASP A 154 26.54 0.97 -5.11
C ASP A 154 25.28 0.57 -4.31
N VAL A 155 24.90 -0.70 -4.47
CA VAL A 155 23.71 -1.28 -3.86
C VAL A 155 23.79 -1.27 -2.34
N SER A 156 24.99 -1.46 -1.76
CA SER A 156 25.15 -1.41 -0.30
C SER A 156 24.82 -0.02 0.22
N SER A 157 25.32 1.02 -0.46
CA SER A 157 24.96 2.39 -0.14
C SER A 157 23.46 2.66 -0.32
N LEU A 158 22.79 2.08 -1.32
CA LEU A 158 21.35 2.25 -1.49
C LEU A 158 20.56 1.63 -0.34
N VAL A 159 20.92 0.43 0.09
CA VAL A 159 20.26 -0.24 1.22
C VAL A 159 20.40 0.57 2.51
N GLU A 160 21.59 1.14 2.77
CA GLU A 160 21.82 2.06 3.90
C GLU A 160 20.93 3.29 3.82
N MET A 161 20.87 3.94 2.64
CA MET A 161 20.04 5.12 2.42
C MET A 161 18.54 4.82 2.60
N PHE A 162 18.06 3.68 2.12
CA PHE A 162 16.66 3.27 2.36
C PHE A 162 16.38 2.90 3.82
N SER A 163 17.38 2.40 4.55
CA SER A 163 17.23 2.12 5.99
C SER A 163 17.10 3.42 6.78
N GLU A 164 17.88 4.44 6.43
CA GLU A 164 17.76 5.79 7.00
C GLU A 164 16.44 6.45 6.62
N PHE A 165 16.03 6.39 5.35
CA PHE A 165 14.73 6.90 4.93
C PHE A 165 13.58 6.20 5.67
N ALA A 166 13.61 4.88 5.81
CA ALA A 166 12.59 4.14 6.55
C ALA A 166 12.52 4.59 8.02
N PHE A 167 13.66 4.82 8.65
CA PHE A 167 13.77 5.31 10.02
C PHE A 167 13.10 6.68 10.17
N ASP A 168 13.50 7.66 9.36
CA ASP A 168 12.94 9.02 9.41
C ASP A 168 11.42 9.03 9.10
N MET A 169 10.97 8.22 8.14
CA MET A 169 9.53 8.10 7.83
C MET A 169 8.76 7.51 9.02
N MET A 170 9.32 6.52 9.70
CA MET A 170 8.68 5.90 10.87
C MET A 170 8.60 6.85 12.06
N GLU A 171 9.65 7.62 12.35
CA GLU A 171 9.62 8.66 13.39
C GLU A 171 8.51 9.70 13.14
N ASN A 172 8.28 10.04 11.87
CA ASN A 172 7.24 10.98 11.46
C ASN A 172 5.84 10.35 11.25
N GLY A 173 5.66 9.05 11.56
CA GLY A 173 4.37 8.37 11.38
C GLY A 173 3.96 8.15 9.92
N GLN A 174 4.90 8.24 8.97
CA GLN A 174 4.64 8.19 7.53
C GLN A 174 4.88 6.80 6.94
N THR A 175 3.92 6.33 6.16
CA THR A 175 3.98 5.03 5.42
C THR A 175 3.79 5.18 3.92
N ILE A 176 3.40 6.37 3.49
CA ILE A 176 3.14 6.74 2.10
C ILE A 176 3.87 8.06 1.85
N PHE A 177 4.56 8.14 0.73
CA PHE A 177 5.42 9.26 0.40
C PHE A 177 5.29 9.63 -1.08
N SER A 178 5.45 10.92 -1.38
CA SER A 178 5.43 11.42 -2.76
C SER A 178 6.81 11.30 -3.40
N GLU A 179 6.85 11.30 -4.74
CA GLU A 179 8.10 11.43 -5.50
C GLU A 179 8.95 12.62 -5.03
N GLN A 180 8.30 13.77 -4.86
CA GLN A 180 8.95 14.99 -4.38
C GLN A 180 9.46 14.85 -2.93
N GLY A 181 8.76 14.08 -2.09
CA GLY A 181 9.20 13.75 -0.75
C GLY A 181 10.49 12.91 -0.76
N ILE A 182 10.53 11.86 -1.57
CA ILE A 182 11.74 11.03 -1.75
C ILE A 182 12.89 11.89 -2.31
N GLN A 183 12.64 12.66 -3.37
CA GLN A 183 13.67 13.47 -4.04
C GLN A 183 14.32 14.49 -3.10
N ASN A 184 13.53 15.12 -2.23
CA ASN A 184 14.02 16.16 -1.32
C ASN A 184 14.55 15.62 0.01
N HIS A 185 14.40 14.32 0.27
CA HIS A 185 14.88 13.73 1.52
C HIS A 185 16.40 13.89 1.65
N PRO A 186 16.94 14.34 2.80
CA PRO A 186 18.37 14.61 2.96
C PRO A 186 19.28 13.45 2.55
N THR A 187 18.87 12.22 2.87
CA THR A 187 19.59 10.99 2.54
C THR A 187 19.81 10.78 1.03
N PHE A 188 18.85 11.18 0.18
CA PHE A 188 18.93 11.00 -1.27
C PHE A 188 19.36 12.25 -2.01
N LYS A 189 18.95 13.43 -1.52
CA LYS A 189 19.06 14.72 -2.21
C LYS A 189 20.47 15.00 -2.74
N HIS A 190 21.49 14.87 -1.90
CA HIS A 190 22.87 15.13 -2.31
C HIS A 190 23.33 14.19 -3.44
N LYS A 191 22.97 12.90 -3.38
CA LYS A 191 23.35 11.93 -4.42
C LYS A 191 22.63 12.16 -5.75
N LEU A 192 21.38 12.62 -5.69
CA LEU A 192 20.61 13.02 -6.86
C LEU A 192 21.18 14.30 -7.49
N GLU A 193 21.50 15.32 -6.69
CA GLU A 193 22.07 16.59 -7.16
C GLU A 193 23.47 16.42 -7.77
N THR A 194 24.28 15.50 -7.23
CA THR A 194 25.62 15.18 -7.75
C THR A 194 25.61 14.20 -8.91
N GLY A 195 24.44 13.66 -9.29
CA GLY A 195 24.30 12.68 -10.38
C GLY A 195 24.93 11.32 -10.07
N GLN A 196 25.18 11.00 -8.80
CA GLN A 196 25.67 9.68 -8.39
C GLN A 196 24.60 8.59 -8.54
N ILE A 197 23.34 8.99 -8.46
CA ILE A 197 22.15 8.18 -8.75
C ILE A 197 21.15 9.07 -9.46
N ASP A 198 20.41 8.51 -10.43
CA ASP A 198 19.27 9.18 -11.03
C ASP A 198 17.96 8.82 -10.30
N LEU A 199 16.98 9.73 -10.38
CA LEU A 199 15.71 9.55 -9.69
C LEU A 199 14.96 8.29 -10.14
N LEU A 200 15.05 7.91 -11.41
CA LEU A 200 14.34 6.74 -11.94
C LEU A 200 14.92 5.44 -11.37
N THR A 201 16.24 5.34 -11.25
CA THR A 201 16.94 4.26 -10.54
C THR A 201 16.51 4.19 -9.07
N LEU A 202 16.38 5.33 -8.39
CA LEU A 202 15.93 5.36 -6.99
C LEU A 202 14.47 4.90 -6.84
N LEU A 203 13.55 5.39 -7.67
CA LEU A 203 12.12 5.07 -7.61
C LEU A 203 11.79 3.65 -8.07
N SER A 204 12.65 3.05 -8.91
CA SER A 204 12.53 1.66 -9.35
C SER A 204 13.21 0.67 -8.41
N PHE A 205 13.88 1.14 -7.36
CA PHE A 205 14.54 0.27 -6.40
C PHE A 205 13.52 -0.68 -5.75
N PRO A 206 13.83 -1.98 -5.60
CA PRO A 206 12.84 -3.01 -5.29
C PRO A 206 12.23 -2.91 -3.90
N PHE A 207 12.71 -2.00 -3.03
CA PHE A 207 12.10 -1.75 -1.73
C PHE A 207 10.83 -0.92 -1.81
N LEU A 208 10.69 -0.13 -2.88
CA LEU A 208 9.54 0.72 -3.11
C LEU A 208 8.51 0.05 -4.01
N VAL A 209 7.25 0.43 -3.80
CA VAL A 209 6.12 0.09 -4.66
C VAL A 209 5.38 1.38 -4.98
N GLN A 210 5.14 1.63 -6.27
CA GLN A 210 4.34 2.75 -6.71
C GLN A 210 2.85 2.42 -6.66
N ARG A 211 2.06 3.31 -6.05
CA ARG A 211 0.60 3.27 -5.96
C ARG A 211 0.04 4.59 -6.48
N GLY A 212 -0.26 4.62 -7.79
CA GLY A 212 -0.65 5.85 -8.46
C GLY A 212 0.50 6.88 -8.42
N LYS A 213 0.26 8.02 -7.77
CA LYS A 213 1.27 9.09 -7.58
C LYS A 213 2.11 8.94 -6.32
N TRP A 214 1.81 7.95 -5.51
CA TRP A 214 2.44 7.73 -4.22
C TRP A 214 3.36 6.51 -4.25
N TYR A 215 4.25 6.47 -3.29
CA TYR A 215 5.16 5.36 -3.05
C TYR A 215 4.99 4.88 -1.62
N GLU A 216 5.12 3.57 -1.45
CA GLU A 216 5.14 2.89 -0.16
C GLU A 216 6.31 1.89 -0.16
N PHE A 217 6.76 1.48 1.03
CA PHE A 217 7.59 0.29 1.12
C PHE A 217 6.78 -0.96 0.77
N ARG A 218 7.46 -2.05 0.40
CA ARG A 218 6.83 -3.34 0.05
C ARG A 218 5.73 -3.76 1.02
N THR A 219 6.00 -3.65 2.32
CA THR A 219 5.05 -3.85 3.41
C THR A 219 5.42 -2.91 4.57
N LEU A 220 4.46 -2.64 5.45
CA LEU A 220 4.71 -1.87 6.67
C LEU A 220 5.80 -2.52 7.54
N ALA A 221 5.72 -3.84 7.72
CA ALA A 221 6.71 -4.58 8.50
C ALA A 221 8.10 -4.60 7.84
N PHE A 222 8.19 -4.48 6.50
CA PHE A 222 9.46 -4.28 5.82
C PHE A 222 10.05 -2.88 6.06
N GLN A 223 9.21 -1.85 6.12
CA GLN A 223 9.65 -0.51 6.55
C GLN A 223 10.21 -0.57 7.97
N VAL A 224 9.46 -1.15 8.92
CA VAL A 224 9.92 -1.34 10.31
C VAL A 224 11.27 -2.06 10.37
N TYR A 225 11.44 -3.15 9.60
CA TYR A 225 12.70 -3.87 9.55
C TYR A 225 13.86 -2.99 9.08
N LEU A 226 13.67 -2.20 8.02
CA LEU A 226 14.68 -1.28 7.51
C LEU A 226 15.01 -0.17 8.52
N SER A 227 14.00 0.40 9.17
CA SER A 227 14.17 1.39 10.24
C SER A 227 15.01 0.82 11.38
N LEU A 228 14.73 -0.42 11.79
CA LEU A 228 15.50 -1.12 12.83
C LEU A 228 16.94 -1.36 12.41
N ARG A 229 17.21 -1.71 11.15
CA ARG A 229 18.60 -1.83 10.68
C ARG A 229 19.38 -0.53 10.86
N LYS A 230 18.79 0.62 10.53
CA LYS A 230 19.42 1.92 10.76
C LYS A 230 19.61 2.19 12.25
N PHE A 231 18.57 1.96 13.05
CA PHE A 231 18.62 2.12 14.49
C PHE A 231 19.78 1.33 15.13
N LEU A 232 20.03 0.11 14.67
CA LEU A 232 21.11 -0.73 15.21
C LEU A 232 22.53 -0.26 14.84
N GLN A 233 22.66 0.67 13.90
CA GLN A 233 23.94 1.29 13.55
C GLN A 233 24.26 2.52 14.42
N LEU A 234 23.30 3.03 15.19
CA LEU A 234 23.50 4.13 16.13
C LEU A 234 24.50 3.74 17.22
N ASN A 235 25.13 4.72 17.88
CA ASN A 235 25.99 4.40 19.02
C ASN A 235 25.16 4.01 20.26
N GLU A 236 25.76 3.38 21.25
CA GLU A 236 25.04 2.85 22.42
C GLU A 236 24.25 3.93 23.19
N LYS A 237 24.75 5.17 23.26
CA LYS A 237 24.05 6.26 23.94
C LYS A 237 22.83 6.74 23.16
N GLU A 238 22.99 6.88 21.84
CA GLU A 238 21.91 7.22 20.91
C GLU A 238 20.84 6.13 20.93
N LYS A 239 21.23 4.85 20.86
CA LYS A 239 20.29 3.72 20.93
C LYS A 239 19.39 3.75 22.15
N ILE A 240 19.91 4.12 23.32
CA ILE A 240 19.09 4.16 24.56
C ILE A 240 18.00 5.23 24.45
N ALA A 241 18.36 6.44 24.02
CA ALA A 241 17.40 7.53 23.85
C ALA A 241 16.40 7.19 22.72
N SER A 242 16.94 6.73 21.59
CA SER A 242 16.16 6.38 20.42
C SER A 242 15.29 5.14 20.65
N TYR A 243 15.59 4.19 21.54
CA TYR A 243 14.66 3.07 21.83
C TYR A 243 13.36 3.60 22.46
N ALA A 244 13.45 4.61 23.33
CA ALA A 244 12.27 5.20 23.95
C ALA A 244 11.44 5.97 22.91
N GLU A 245 12.09 6.77 22.07
CA GLU A 245 11.42 7.54 21.00
C GLU A 245 10.88 6.62 19.89
N PHE A 246 11.66 5.62 19.47
CA PHE A 246 11.28 4.66 18.43
C PHE A 246 10.11 3.78 18.84
N LEU A 247 9.97 3.50 20.15
CA LEU A 247 8.84 2.73 20.69
C LEU A 247 7.66 3.62 21.09
N ASP A 248 7.84 4.95 21.15
CA ASP A 248 6.76 5.93 21.23
C ASP A 248 6.16 6.14 19.83
N LEU A 249 5.49 5.08 19.35
CA LEU A 249 5.04 4.97 17.97
C LEU A 249 3.94 5.99 17.64
N ASN A 250 4.03 6.60 16.46
CA ASN A 250 3.03 7.52 15.94
C ASN A 250 2.07 6.84 14.95
N ASP A 251 0.81 7.28 14.97
CA ASP A 251 -0.21 6.98 13.97
C ASP A 251 -0.36 5.48 13.62
N CYS A 252 -0.12 5.12 12.36
CA CYS A 252 -0.37 3.80 11.80
C CYS A 252 0.57 2.69 12.32
N PHE A 253 1.63 3.06 13.04
CA PHE A 253 2.53 2.09 13.66
C PHE A 253 2.04 1.61 15.03
N ILE A 254 1.14 2.35 15.69
CA ILE A 254 0.58 1.98 17.01
C ILE A 254 -0.09 0.61 16.94
N ASP A 255 -0.88 0.37 15.90
CA ASP A 255 -1.58 -0.91 15.70
C ASP A 255 -0.62 -2.11 15.48
N ASN A 256 0.68 -1.84 15.23
CA ASN A 256 1.72 -2.84 14.97
C ASN A 256 2.81 -2.85 16.06
N GLU A 257 2.58 -2.19 17.19
CA GLU A 257 3.55 -2.04 18.29
C GLU A 257 4.11 -3.39 18.75
N HIS A 258 3.24 -4.35 18.99
CA HIS A 258 3.62 -5.71 19.40
C HIS A 258 4.58 -6.37 18.40
N ASP A 259 4.33 -6.21 17.10
CA ASP A 259 5.11 -6.84 16.04
C ASP A 259 6.48 -6.15 15.88
N ILE A 260 6.51 -4.83 16.08
CA ILE A 260 7.75 -4.04 16.16
C ILE A 260 8.59 -4.51 17.35
N TRP A 261 7.99 -4.74 18.52
CA TRP A 261 8.71 -5.26 19.68
C TRP A 261 9.30 -6.65 19.44
N ILE A 262 8.57 -7.54 18.78
CA ILE A 262 9.09 -8.86 18.39
C ILE A 262 10.32 -8.67 17.50
N LEU A 263 10.24 -7.85 16.46
CA LEU A 263 11.38 -7.57 15.57
C LEU A 263 12.59 -7.00 16.34
N CYS A 264 12.39 -6.03 17.22
CA CYS A 264 13.44 -5.48 18.08
C CYS A 264 14.10 -6.59 18.91
N SER A 265 13.30 -7.44 19.54
CA SER A 265 13.80 -8.53 20.38
C SER A 265 14.58 -9.58 19.59
N GLU A 266 14.19 -9.85 18.34
CA GLU A 266 14.84 -10.82 17.46
C GLU A 266 16.16 -10.26 16.89
N LEU A 267 16.22 -8.96 16.59
CA LEU A 267 17.40 -8.31 16.01
C LEU A 267 18.44 -7.90 17.06
N ASP A 268 18.01 -7.51 18.26
CA ASP A 268 18.88 -6.94 19.30
C ASP A 268 18.39 -7.28 20.71
N LEU A 269 18.29 -8.59 20.97
CA LEU A 269 17.79 -9.14 22.22
C LEU A 269 18.47 -8.56 23.46
N HIS A 270 19.78 -8.33 23.41
CA HIS A 270 20.53 -7.88 24.57
C HIS A 270 20.16 -6.44 24.95
N SER A 271 20.25 -5.49 24.02
CA SER A 271 19.95 -4.09 24.30
C SER A 271 18.45 -3.87 24.51
N PHE A 272 17.59 -4.58 23.77
CA PHE A 272 16.14 -4.55 24.00
C PHE A 272 15.80 -4.98 25.43
N ASN A 273 16.37 -6.09 25.92
CA ASN A 273 16.13 -6.52 27.29
C ASN A 273 16.67 -5.51 28.32
N GLN A 274 17.89 -5.02 28.10
CA GLN A 274 18.59 -4.16 29.05
C GLN A 274 17.93 -2.78 29.22
N TYR A 275 17.56 -2.15 28.11
CA TYR A 275 17.14 -0.74 28.10
C TYR A 275 15.63 -0.56 27.99
N TYR A 276 14.88 -1.59 27.59
CA TYR A 276 13.43 -1.50 27.47
C TYR A 276 12.70 -2.43 28.44
N LEU A 277 12.92 -3.74 28.34
CA LEU A 277 12.14 -4.73 29.12
C LEU A 277 12.41 -4.63 30.63
N ILE A 278 13.68 -4.58 31.05
CA ILE A 278 14.06 -4.52 32.46
C ILE A 278 13.51 -3.27 33.16
N PRO A 279 13.62 -2.05 32.59
CA PRO A 279 12.98 -0.86 33.16
C PRO A 279 11.47 -1.00 33.38
N ILE A 280 10.73 -1.49 32.38
CA ILE A 280 9.27 -1.71 32.49
C ILE A 280 8.95 -2.70 33.61
N LEU A 281 9.69 -3.81 33.69
CA LEU A 281 9.51 -4.80 34.75
C LEU A 281 9.77 -4.22 36.14
N LYS A 282 10.79 -3.36 36.29
CA LYS A 282 11.08 -2.68 37.56
C LYS A 282 9.95 -1.73 37.96
N GLU A 283 9.41 -0.98 37.01
CA GLU A 283 8.27 -0.08 37.25
C GLU A 283 7.02 -0.87 37.68
N TYR A 284 6.69 -1.94 36.95
CA TYR A 284 5.58 -2.82 37.30
C TYR A 284 5.73 -3.43 38.70
N LEU A 285 6.90 -3.99 39.03
CA LEU A 285 7.18 -4.55 40.35
C LEU A 285 7.05 -3.50 41.46
N SER A 286 7.45 -2.25 41.17
CA SER A 286 7.34 -1.13 42.11
C SER A 286 5.88 -0.74 42.34
N ALA A 287 5.07 -0.68 41.27
CA ALA A 287 3.64 -0.40 41.33
C ALA A 287 2.85 -1.50 42.07
N VAL A 288 3.15 -2.77 41.81
CA VAL A 288 2.54 -3.91 42.53
C VAL A 288 2.90 -3.87 44.02
N SER A 289 4.18 -3.62 44.34
CA SER A 289 4.64 -3.51 45.72
C SER A 289 3.96 -2.36 46.47
N ALA A 290 3.72 -1.23 45.79
CA ALA A 290 2.98 -0.11 46.36
C ALA A 290 1.50 -0.43 46.62
N LYS A 291 0.83 -1.13 45.69
CA LYS A 291 -0.56 -1.58 45.86
C LYS A 291 -0.74 -2.55 47.03
N LEU A 292 0.17 -3.51 47.19
CA LEU A 292 0.13 -4.47 48.31
C LEU A 292 0.29 -3.77 49.67
N LYS A 293 1.20 -2.79 49.77
CA LYS A 293 1.35 -1.99 50.99
C LYS A 293 0.14 -1.11 51.30
N GLY A 294 -0.56 -0.61 50.27
CA GLY A 294 -1.80 0.14 50.45
C GLY A 294 -2.95 -0.73 50.96
N GLN A 295 -3.08 -1.96 50.48
CA GLN A 295 -4.11 -2.91 50.93
C GLN A 295 -3.87 -3.42 52.36
N GLU A 296 -2.61 -3.60 52.78
CA GLU A 296 -2.28 -3.91 54.18
C GLU A 296 -2.60 -2.74 55.13
N ALA A 297 -2.51 -1.49 54.66
CA ALA A 297 -2.87 -0.31 55.45
C ALA A 297 -4.39 -0.14 55.61
N ASP A 298 -5.18 -0.46 54.58
CA ASP A 298 -6.65 -0.38 54.60
C ASP A 298 -7.32 -1.58 55.31
N GLY A 299 -6.64 -2.72 55.43
CA GLY A 299 -7.13 -3.91 56.12
C GLY A 299 -6.96 -3.92 57.65
N ILE A 300 -6.38 -2.86 58.22
CA ILE A 300 -6.16 -2.69 59.68
C ILE A 300 -7.16 -1.66 60.30
N ALA A 301 -8.11 -1.13 59.50
CA ALA A 301 -9.16 -0.23 59.99
C ALA A 301 -10.40 -0.97 60.53
#